data_AF-A0A2V6L064-F1
#
_entry.id   AF-A0A2V6L064-F1
#
_cell.length_a   1.000
_cell.length_b   1.000
_cell.length_c   1.000
_cell.angle_alpha   90.00
_cell.angle_beta   90.00
_cell.angle_gamma   90.00
#
_symmetry.space_group_name_H-M   'P 1'
#
loop_
_entity.id
_entity.type
_entity.pdbx_description
1 polymer ?
#
loop_
_entity_poly.entity_id
_entity_poly.type
_entity_poly.pdbx_seq_one_letter_code
_entity_poly.pdbx_strand_id
1 'polypeptide(L)'
;MTPSKRFRIGLLIGSLMMLTVSHAQGDSLEKLADDFWTWRAKYGPFTGDDVNRMERPGGTRDWSRAGIDQRRKDLAGFAARWEKLNPAQWPIPKQVDHKLIGSAPSRVRWELDINPRWRRDPNFYIEQTLTALAEALTVPAPYDEGRSREILTRIENIPSILQQGSENLE
;
A
#
# COMPACT_ATOMS: atom_id res chain seq x y z
N MET A 1 -48.61 8.12 73.52
CA MET A 1 -47.42 7.63 74.24
C MET A 1 -46.79 6.52 73.38
N THR A 2 -45.54 6.75 72.93
CA THR A 2 -44.57 5.84 72.27
C THR A 2 -44.92 5.14 70.92
N PRO A 3 -44.17 5.44 69.82
CA PRO A 3 -44.18 4.66 68.59
C PRO A 3 -43.09 3.58 68.59
N SER A 4 -43.33 2.46 67.91
CA SER A 4 -42.40 1.32 67.84
C SER A 4 -42.16 0.86 66.40
N LYS A 5 -40.89 1.02 66.00
CA LYS A 5 -40.06 0.17 65.12
C LYS A 5 -40.24 0.26 63.60
N ARG A 6 -39.19 0.80 63.00
CA ARG A 6 -38.87 1.00 61.59
C ARG A 6 -38.58 -0.34 60.91
N PHE A 7 -39.08 -0.53 59.69
CA PHE A 7 -38.60 -1.58 58.78
C PHE A 7 -38.00 -0.89 57.54
N ARG A 8 -36.70 -1.08 57.32
CA ARG A 8 -35.96 -0.58 56.15
C ARG A 8 -36.01 -1.68 55.09
N ILE A 9 -36.67 -1.42 53.95
CA ILE A 9 -36.56 -2.28 52.76
C ILE A 9 -35.36 -1.77 51.94
N GLY A 10 -34.36 -2.63 51.80
CA GLY A 10 -33.11 -2.35 51.11
C GLY A 10 -33.29 -2.29 49.60
N LEU A 11 -32.60 -1.31 49.00
CA LEU A 11 -32.42 -1.09 47.58
C LEU A 11 -31.38 -2.08 47.04
N LEU A 12 -31.73 -2.90 46.04
CA LEU A 12 -30.80 -3.75 45.30
C LEU A 12 -30.86 -3.34 43.82
N ILE A 13 -29.99 -2.39 43.45
CA ILE A 13 -29.72 -2.04 42.06
C ILE A 13 -28.63 -3.01 41.57
N GLY A 14 -29.01 -3.98 40.75
CA GLY A 14 -28.06 -4.81 40.02
C GLY A 14 -27.49 -4.04 38.83
N SER A 15 -26.23 -3.60 38.93
CA SER A 15 -25.49 -3.03 37.80
C SER A 15 -25.00 -4.13 36.88
N LEU A 16 -25.62 -4.27 35.70
CA LEU A 16 -25.13 -5.10 34.61
C LEU A 16 -24.03 -4.34 33.86
N MET A 17 -22.76 -4.64 34.15
CA MET A 17 -21.63 -4.16 33.35
C MET A 17 -21.66 -4.83 31.98
N MET A 18 -22.09 -4.10 30.95
CA MET A 18 -21.85 -4.51 29.57
C MET A 18 -20.36 -4.28 29.24
N LEU A 19 -19.59 -5.37 29.21
CA LEU A 19 -18.28 -5.41 28.58
C LEU A 19 -18.47 -5.23 27.06
N THR A 20 -18.26 -4.02 26.55
CA THR A 20 -18.09 -3.80 25.11
C THR A 20 -16.75 -4.43 24.71
N VAL A 21 -16.81 -5.65 24.17
CA VAL A 21 -15.66 -6.21 23.44
C VAL A 21 -15.54 -5.42 22.15
N SER A 22 -14.58 -4.49 22.11
CA SER A 22 -14.13 -3.87 20.86
C SER A 22 -13.60 -4.97 19.96
N HIS A 23 -14.46 -5.52 19.10
CA HIS A 23 -14.00 -6.31 17.97
C HIS A 23 -13.23 -5.35 17.07
N ALA A 24 -11.93 -5.54 16.94
CA ALA A 24 -11.19 -4.90 15.86
C ALA A 24 -11.93 -5.23 14.57
N GLN A 25 -12.50 -4.21 13.91
CA GLN A 25 -13.18 -4.38 12.65
C GLN A 25 -12.19 -5.07 11.70
N GLY A 26 -12.51 -6.29 11.26
CA GLY A 26 -11.67 -7.00 10.32
C GLY A 26 -11.43 -6.14 9.08
N ASP A 27 -10.23 -6.25 8.49
CA ASP A 27 -9.90 -5.55 7.25
C ASP A 27 -10.93 -5.88 6.17
N SER A 28 -11.46 -4.86 5.48
CA SER A 28 -12.40 -5.08 4.37
C SER A 28 -11.63 -5.25 3.06
N LEU A 29 -12.25 -5.87 2.06
CA LEU A 29 -11.65 -5.99 0.72
C LEU A 29 -11.34 -4.60 0.14
N GLU A 30 -12.24 -3.64 0.34
CA GLU A 30 -12.12 -2.27 -0.14
C GLU A 30 -10.93 -1.56 0.51
N LYS A 31 -10.79 -1.66 1.84
CA LYS A 31 -9.65 -1.07 2.54
C LYS A 31 -8.32 -1.71 2.11
N LEU A 32 -8.29 -3.03 1.96
CA LEU A 32 -7.11 -3.73 1.46
C LEU A 32 -6.74 -3.26 0.05
N ALA A 33 -7.72 -3.13 -0.83
CA ALA A 33 -7.51 -2.66 -2.20
C ALA A 33 -6.95 -1.23 -2.21
N ASP A 34 -7.56 -0.31 -1.46
CA ASP A 34 -7.11 1.09 -1.37
C ASP A 34 -5.68 1.19 -0.85
N ASP A 35 -5.38 0.49 0.25
CA ASP A 35 -4.04 0.50 0.85
C ASP A 35 -3.01 -0.09 -0.14
N PHE A 36 -3.35 -1.19 -0.83
CA PHE A 36 -2.47 -1.83 -1.82
C PHE A 36 -2.22 -0.93 -3.02
N TRP A 37 -3.26 -0.32 -3.59
CA TRP A 37 -3.11 0.52 -4.78
C TRP A 37 -2.42 1.85 -4.46
N THR A 38 -2.62 2.40 -3.27
CA THR A 38 -1.86 3.55 -2.76
C THR A 38 -0.36 3.20 -2.67
N TRP A 39 -0.05 2.04 -2.10
CA TRP A 39 1.32 1.53 -2.04
C TRP A 39 1.88 1.28 -3.46
N ARG A 40 1.10 0.67 -4.36
CA ARG A 40 1.54 0.32 -5.71
C ARG A 40 1.79 1.54 -6.59
N ALA A 41 1.03 2.62 -6.42
CA ALA A 41 1.29 3.90 -7.09
C ALA A 41 2.68 4.45 -6.71
N LYS A 42 3.03 4.35 -5.43
CA LYS A 42 4.31 4.82 -4.88
C LYS A 42 5.50 3.94 -5.26
N TYR A 43 5.36 2.60 -5.21
CA TYR A 43 6.51 1.69 -5.32
C TYR A 43 6.60 0.94 -6.64
N GLY A 44 5.54 0.98 -7.44
CA GLY A 44 5.52 0.41 -8.77
C GLY A 44 6.60 1.00 -9.67
N PRO A 45 7.36 0.18 -10.42
CA PRO A 45 8.37 0.69 -11.33
C PRO A 45 7.74 1.57 -12.42
N PHE A 46 8.53 2.53 -12.88
CA PHE A 46 8.27 3.22 -14.14
C PHE A 46 8.52 2.26 -15.30
N THR A 47 7.75 2.41 -16.37
CA THR A 47 7.86 1.62 -17.60
C THR A 47 7.59 2.52 -18.79
N GLY A 48 8.23 2.22 -19.94
CA GLY A 48 7.96 2.93 -21.20
C GLY A 48 6.59 2.62 -21.81
N ASP A 49 5.90 1.59 -21.30
CA ASP A 49 4.54 1.24 -21.69
C ASP A 49 3.53 2.26 -21.12
N ASP A 50 2.79 2.92 -22.00
CA ASP A 50 1.83 3.96 -21.64
C ASP A 50 0.48 3.42 -21.18
N VAL A 51 0.16 2.15 -21.48
CA VAL A 51 -1.09 1.50 -21.04
C VAL A 51 -1.20 1.48 -19.52
N ASN A 52 -0.07 1.33 -18.83
CA ASN A 52 0.01 1.23 -17.38
C ASN A 52 0.29 2.58 -16.69
N ARG A 53 0.23 3.70 -17.42
CA ARG A 53 0.52 5.04 -16.87
C ARG A 53 -0.59 5.47 -15.91
N MET A 54 -0.21 5.98 -14.75
CA MET A 54 -1.12 6.48 -13.72
C MET A 54 -0.50 7.68 -13.01
N GLU A 55 -1.33 8.50 -12.36
CA GLU A 55 -0.81 9.50 -11.43
C GLU A 55 -0.15 8.80 -10.23
N ARG A 56 1.00 9.34 -9.81
CA ARG A 56 1.82 8.77 -8.74
C ARG A 56 2.06 9.82 -7.67
N PRO A 57 2.10 9.43 -6.39
CA PRO A 57 2.59 10.34 -5.36
C PRO A 57 4.03 10.71 -5.67
N GLY A 58 4.37 11.98 -5.42
CA GLY A 58 5.71 12.47 -5.62
C GLY A 58 6.73 11.93 -4.61
N GLY A 59 7.97 12.38 -4.77
CA GLY A 59 9.08 12.04 -3.89
C GLY A 59 10.10 11.06 -4.47
N THR A 60 11.15 10.82 -3.69
CA THR A 60 12.31 10.02 -4.09
C THR A 60 11.97 8.52 -4.19
N ARG A 61 12.48 7.87 -5.24
CA ARG A 61 12.50 6.42 -5.39
C ARG A 61 13.78 5.84 -4.81
N ASP A 62 13.62 4.71 -4.13
CA ASP A 62 14.71 3.95 -3.54
C ASP A 62 14.68 2.51 -4.06
N TRP A 63 15.68 2.17 -4.88
CA TRP A 63 15.96 0.85 -5.42
C TRP A 63 17.15 0.18 -4.71
N SER A 64 17.62 0.69 -3.57
CA SER A 64 18.61 -0.01 -2.75
C SER A 64 18.08 -1.39 -2.30
N ARG A 65 19.00 -2.29 -1.95
CA ARG A 65 18.64 -3.62 -1.41
C ARG A 65 17.74 -3.51 -0.17
N ALA A 66 18.01 -2.54 0.70
CA ALA A 66 17.16 -2.25 1.86
C ALA A 66 15.74 -1.81 1.45
N GLY A 67 15.62 -0.96 0.44
CA GLY A 67 14.33 -0.54 -0.12
C GLY A 67 13.57 -1.69 -0.79
N ILE A 68 14.27 -2.62 -1.45
CA ILE A 68 13.66 -3.85 -1.99
C ILE A 68 13.17 -4.76 -0.86
N ASP A 69 13.98 -4.96 0.18
CA ASP A 69 13.62 -5.82 1.31
C ASP A 69 12.43 -5.26 2.10
N GLN A 70 12.35 -3.94 2.26
CA GLN A 70 11.17 -3.32 2.85
C GLN A 70 9.92 -3.59 1.99
N ARG A 71 10.02 -3.48 0.66
CA ARG A 71 8.91 -3.78 -0.24
C ARG A 71 8.46 -5.24 -0.19
N ARG A 72 9.39 -6.19 0.00
CA ARG A 72 9.06 -7.59 0.26
C ARG A 72 8.28 -7.77 1.56
N LYS A 73 8.65 -7.07 2.63
CA LYS A 73 7.93 -7.10 3.91
C LYS A 73 6.51 -6.54 3.76
N ASP A 74 6.38 -5.39 3.10
CA ASP A 74 5.07 -4.79 2.84
C ASP A 74 4.19 -5.74 2.01
N LEU A 75 4.75 -6.35 0.96
CA LEU A 75 4.08 -7.33 0.13
C LEU A 75 3.58 -8.54 0.93
N ALA A 76 4.40 -9.08 1.83
CA ALA A 76 3.99 -10.16 2.73
C ALA A 76 2.82 -9.74 3.63
N GLY A 77 2.82 -8.47 4.08
CA GLY A 77 1.70 -7.89 4.82
C GLY A 77 0.40 -7.86 4.02
N PHE A 78 0.45 -7.42 2.76
CA PHE A 78 -0.73 -7.44 1.87
C PHE A 78 -1.24 -8.85 1.58
N ALA A 79 -0.34 -9.80 1.32
CA ALA A 79 -0.70 -11.19 1.10
C ALA A 79 -1.41 -11.79 2.33
N ALA A 80 -0.85 -11.56 3.53
CA ALA A 80 -1.44 -12.05 4.78
C ALA A 80 -2.81 -11.41 5.11
N ARG A 81 -3.03 -10.14 4.72
CA ARG A 81 -4.34 -9.48 4.83
C ARG A 81 -5.35 -10.11 3.87
N TRP A 82 -4.96 -10.33 2.62
CA TRP A 82 -5.79 -10.97 1.60
C TRP A 82 -6.24 -12.38 2.00
N GLU A 83 -5.31 -13.22 2.48
CA GLU A 83 -5.59 -14.61 2.87
C GLU A 83 -6.59 -14.75 4.03
N LYS A 84 -6.72 -13.71 4.87
CA LYS A 84 -7.67 -13.70 5.99
C LYS A 84 -9.10 -13.38 5.56
N LEU A 85 -9.30 -12.84 4.35
CA LEU A 85 -10.63 -12.55 3.83
C LEU A 85 -11.31 -13.86 3.42
N ASN A 86 -12.57 -14.04 3.83
CA ASN A 86 -13.37 -15.20 3.41
C ASN A 86 -14.46 -14.77 2.41
N PRO A 87 -14.24 -14.97 1.09
CA PRO A 87 -15.18 -14.54 0.07
C PRO A 87 -16.35 -15.51 -0.16
N ALA A 88 -16.40 -16.68 0.51
CA ALA A 88 -17.28 -17.78 0.13
C ALA A 88 -18.78 -17.42 0.09
N GLN A 89 -19.21 -16.48 0.93
CA GLN A 89 -20.61 -16.03 1.03
C GLN A 89 -20.84 -14.64 0.42
N TRP A 90 -19.84 -14.06 -0.27
CA TRP A 90 -20.00 -12.76 -0.91
C TRP A 90 -20.76 -12.86 -2.23
N PRO A 91 -21.42 -11.78 -2.70
CA PRO A 91 -21.93 -11.70 -4.06
C PRO A 91 -20.82 -11.98 -5.08
N ILE A 92 -21.16 -12.64 -6.21
CA ILE A 92 -20.19 -13.03 -7.25
C ILE A 92 -19.27 -11.87 -7.67
N PRO A 93 -19.74 -10.63 -7.92
CA PRO A 93 -18.85 -9.52 -8.27
C PRO A 93 -17.75 -9.28 -7.22
N LYS A 94 -18.09 -9.32 -5.93
CA LYS A 94 -17.11 -9.12 -4.86
C LYS A 94 -16.14 -10.31 -4.71
N GLN A 95 -16.55 -11.52 -5.07
CA GLN A 95 -15.63 -12.67 -5.15
C GLN A 95 -14.64 -12.51 -6.31
N VAL A 96 -15.08 -11.94 -7.43
CA VAL A 96 -14.20 -11.60 -8.56
C VAL A 96 -13.19 -10.54 -8.12
N ASP A 97 -13.65 -9.46 -7.48
CA ASP A 97 -12.76 -8.41 -6.96
C ASP A 97 -11.72 -8.97 -5.98
N HIS A 98 -12.14 -9.88 -5.09
CA HIS A 98 -11.21 -10.58 -4.20
C HIS A 98 -10.11 -11.32 -4.96
N LYS A 99 -10.45 -12.04 -6.04
CA LYS A 99 -9.47 -12.74 -6.88
C LYS A 99 -8.55 -11.76 -7.63
N LEU A 100 -9.09 -10.66 -8.14
CA LEU A 100 -8.32 -9.61 -8.81
C LEU A 100 -7.31 -8.98 -7.85
N ILE A 101 -7.74 -8.65 -6.63
CA ILE A 101 -6.83 -8.17 -5.58
C ILE A 101 -5.78 -9.22 -5.24
N GLY A 102 -6.11 -10.51 -5.13
CA GLY A 102 -5.11 -11.56 -4.89
C GLY A 102 -4.07 -11.72 -6.01
N SER A 103 -4.45 -11.44 -7.25
CA SER A 103 -3.53 -11.43 -8.39
C SER A 103 -2.51 -10.29 -8.31
N ALA A 104 -2.83 -9.17 -7.66
CA ALA A 104 -1.98 -7.99 -7.68
C ALA A 104 -0.71 -8.13 -6.81
N PRO A 105 -0.75 -8.58 -5.54
CA PRO A 105 0.43 -8.99 -4.78
C PRO A 105 1.23 -10.10 -5.50
N SER A 106 0.55 -11.06 -6.13
CA SER A 106 1.21 -12.12 -6.89
C SER A 106 2.06 -11.57 -8.04
N ARG A 107 1.56 -10.52 -8.73
CA ARG A 107 2.32 -9.78 -9.74
C ARG A 107 3.55 -9.10 -9.16
N VAL A 108 3.43 -8.43 -8.02
CA VAL A 108 4.58 -7.77 -7.35
C VAL A 108 5.63 -8.80 -6.92
N ARG A 109 5.22 -9.96 -6.39
CA ARG A 109 6.15 -11.06 -6.07
C ARG A 109 6.91 -11.51 -7.32
N TRP A 110 6.22 -11.65 -8.45
CA TRP A 110 6.87 -11.99 -9.70
C TRP A 110 7.90 -10.93 -10.11
N GLU A 111 7.58 -9.64 -9.99
CA GLU A 111 8.49 -8.52 -10.31
C GLU A 111 9.71 -8.46 -9.37
N LEU A 112 9.56 -8.80 -8.09
CA LEU A 112 10.63 -8.69 -7.10
C LEU A 112 11.52 -9.93 -7.02
N ASP A 113 10.96 -11.13 -7.22
CA ASP A 113 11.62 -12.39 -6.86
C ASP A 113 11.75 -13.39 -8.01
N ILE A 114 10.77 -13.47 -8.92
CA ILE A 114 10.77 -14.48 -10.01
C ILE A 114 11.42 -13.93 -11.27
N ASN A 115 11.11 -12.69 -11.61
CA ASN A 115 11.71 -11.93 -12.69
C ASN A 115 12.23 -10.58 -12.16
N PRO A 116 13.33 -10.60 -11.37
CA PRO A 116 13.86 -9.40 -10.74
C PRO A 116 14.62 -8.54 -11.77
N ARG A 117 13.89 -7.77 -12.60
CA ARG A 117 14.52 -6.83 -13.56
C ARG A 117 15.50 -5.89 -12.86
N TRP A 118 15.17 -5.45 -11.65
CA TRP A 118 16.05 -4.63 -10.81
C TRP A 118 17.43 -5.26 -10.57
N ARG A 119 17.58 -6.58 -10.60
CA ARG A 119 18.86 -7.26 -10.37
C ARG A 119 19.59 -7.64 -11.66
N ARG A 120 18.90 -7.73 -12.80
CA ARG A 120 19.42 -8.39 -14.01
C ARG A 120 19.31 -7.59 -15.30
N ASP A 121 18.59 -6.47 -15.29
CA ASP A 121 18.28 -5.68 -16.47
C ASP A 121 18.77 -4.24 -16.27
N PRO A 122 19.88 -3.82 -16.91
CA PRO A 122 20.36 -2.45 -16.77
C PRO A 122 19.37 -1.41 -17.34
N ASN A 123 18.52 -1.78 -18.32
CA ASN A 123 17.50 -0.87 -18.84
C ASN A 123 16.44 -0.53 -17.79
N PHE A 124 16.26 -1.38 -16.78
CA PHE A 124 15.40 -1.09 -15.65
C PHE A 124 15.74 0.27 -15.02
N TYR A 125 17.04 0.55 -14.80
CA TYR A 125 17.50 1.78 -14.18
C TYR A 125 17.40 3.00 -15.10
N ILE A 126 17.46 2.79 -16.42
CA ILE A 126 17.13 3.83 -17.39
C ILE A 126 15.64 4.18 -17.33
N GLU A 127 14.76 3.18 -17.23
CA GLU A 127 13.33 3.41 -17.03
C GLU A 127 13.06 4.15 -15.70
N GLN A 128 13.75 3.78 -14.62
CA GLN A 128 13.54 4.42 -13.31
C GLN A 128 14.10 5.85 -13.23
N THR A 129 14.83 6.32 -14.25
CA THR A 129 15.40 7.67 -14.33
C THR A 129 14.74 8.49 -15.43
N LEU A 130 15.05 8.19 -16.69
CA LEU A 130 14.61 8.98 -17.83
C LEU A 130 13.12 8.81 -18.11
N THR A 131 12.57 7.60 -18.02
CA THR A 131 11.13 7.41 -18.19
C THR A 131 10.33 8.04 -17.05
N ALA A 132 10.86 7.99 -15.83
CA ALA A 132 10.27 8.72 -14.71
C ALA A 132 10.20 10.22 -15.00
N LEU A 133 11.28 10.83 -15.49
CA LEU A 133 11.28 12.24 -15.88
C LEU A 133 10.30 12.52 -17.04
N ALA A 134 10.33 11.69 -18.09
CA ALA A 134 9.46 11.83 -19.24
C ALA A 134 7.97 11.75 -18.85
N GLU A 135 7.59 10.82 -17.97
CA GLU A 135 6.23 10.69 -17.46
C GLU A 135 5.75 11.98 -16.79
N ALA A 136 6.59 12.65 -15.98
CA ALA A 136 6.24 13.92 -15.33
C ALA A 136 6.03 15.07 -16.34
N LEU A 137 6.71 15.01 -17.48
CA LEU A 137 6.63 16.00 -18.56
C LEU A 137 5.50 15.73 -19.56
N THR A 138 4.73 14.64 -19.40
CA THR A 138 3.56 14.38 -20.25
C THR A 138 2.40 15.33 -19.98
N VAL A 139 2.34 15.93 -18.78
CA VAL A 139 1.32 16.93 -18.48
C VAL A 139 1.80 18.29 -18.99
N PRO A 140 1.02 19.01 -19.81
CA PRO A 140 1.47 20.27 -20.41
C PRO A 140 1.65 21.39 -19.37
N ALA A 141 2.53 22.33 -19.70
CA ALA A 141 2.75 23.57 -18.96
C ALA A 141 1.49 24.50 -19.03
N PRO A 142 1.32 25.44 -18.08
CA PRO A 142 2.25 25.84 -17.02
C PRO A 142 2.33 24.83 -15.86
N TYR A 143 3.48 24.79 -15.19
CA TYR A 143 3.69 23.98 -14.00
C TYR A 143 3.47 24.82 -12.74
N ASP A 144 2.70 24.28 -11.80
CA ASP A 144 2.62 24.82 -10.44
C ASP A 144 3.86 24.45 -9.61
N GLU A 145 3.90 24.92 -8.37
CA GLU A 145 5.00 24.66 -7.44
C GLU A 145 5.16 23.16 -7.13
N GLY A 146 4.04 22.44 -6.98
CA GLY A 146 4.05 21.02 -6.66
C GLY A 146 4.66 20.18 -7.78
N ARG A 147 4.23 20.43 -9.02
CA ARG A 147 4.75 19.75 -10.21
C ARG A 147 6.19 20.12 -10.51
N SER A 148 6.55 21.39 -10.35
CA SER A 148 7.95 21.85 -10.52
C SER A 148 8.88 21.15 -9.53
N ARG A 149 8.46 21.03 -8.26
CA ARG A 149 9.21 20.30 -7.22
C ARG A 149 9.34 18.82 -7.53
N GLU A 150 8.30 18.19 -8.04
CA GLU A 150 8.34 16.76 -8.40
C GLU A 150 9.28 16.51 -9.58
N ILE A 151 9.25 17.35 -10.61
CA ILE A 151 10.20 17.27 -11.74
C ILE A 151 11.65 17.39 -11.22
N LEU A 152 11.92 18.38 -10.37
CA LEU A 152 13.24 18.57 -9.77
C LEU A 152 13.65 17.35 -8.93
N THR A 153 12.74 16.83 -8.11
CA THR A 153 12.98 15.63 -7.28
C THR A 153 13.37 14.43 -8.13
N ARG A 154 12.71 14.22 -9.27
CA ARG A 154 13.07 13.12 -10.20
C ARG A 154 14.46 13.31 -10.79
N ILE A 155 14.84 14.54 -11.16
CA ILE A 155 16.18 14.86 -11.67
C ILE A 155 17.24 14.61 -10.59
N GLU A 156 17.03 15.11 -9.38
CA GLU A 156 17.96 14.97 -8.26
C GLU A 156 18.13 13.52 -7.79
N ASN A 157 17.11 12.66 -8.00
CA ASN A 157 17.15 11.25 -7.65
C ASN A 157 17.99 10.41 -8.64
N ILE A 158 18.23 10.88 -9.87
CA ILE A 158 18.94 10.14 -10.94
C ILE A 158 20.28 9.55 -10.46
N PRO A 159 21.22 10.34 -9.87
CA PRO A 159 22.52 9.81 -9.49
C PRO A 159 22.42 8.66 -8.49
N SER A 160 21.52 8.79 -7.50
CA SER A 160 21.31 7.74 -6.49
C SER A 160 20.70 6.46 -7.09
N ILE A 161 19.77 6.58 -8.05
CA ILE A 161 19.19 5.41 -8.73
C ILE A 161 20.25 4.69 -9.57
N LEU A 162 21.11 5.42 -10.27
CA LEU A 162 22.19 4.82 -11.05
C LEU A 162 23.24 4.14 -10.17
N GLN A 163 23.56 4.74 -9.02
CA GLN A 163 24.44 4.13 -8.01
C GLN A 163 23.84 2.85 -7.44
N GLN A 164 22.55 2.87 -7.08
CA GLN A 164 21.86 1.64 -6.67
C GLN A 164 21.83 0.60 -7.79
N GLY A 165 21.76 1.03 -9.06
CA GLY A 165 21.88 0.14 -10.21
C GLY A 165 23.22 -0.58 -10.27
N SER A 166 24.34 0.12 -10.12
CA SER A 166 25.66 -0.49 -10.12
C SER A 166 25.88 -1.47 -8.95
N GLU A 167 25.20 -1.26 -7.82
CA GLU A 167 25.27 -2.15 -6.64
C GLU A 167 24.34 -3.38 -6.72
N ASN A 168 23.27 -3.29 -7.50
CA ASN A 168 22.24 -4.32 -7.58
C ASN A 168 22.44 -5.29 -8.76
N LEU A 169 22.97 -4.79 -9.87
CA LEU A 169 23.18 -5.58 -11.08
C LEU A 169 24.24 -6.66 -10.84
N GLU A 170 23.95 -7.87 -11.31
CA GLU A 170 24.82 -9.06 -11.22
C GLU A 170 25.14 -9.65 -12.59
#